data_AF-A0A6N6RXE4-F1
#
_entry.id   AF-A0A6N6RXE4-F1
#
_cell.length_a   1.000
_cell.length_b   1.000
_cell.length_c   1.000
_cell.angle_alpha   90.00
_cell.angle_beta   90.00
_cell.angle_gamma   90.00
#
_symmetry.space_group_name_H-M   'P 1'
#
loop_
_entity.id
_entity.type
_entity.pdbx_description
1 polymer ?
#
loop_
_entity_poly.entity_id
_entity_poly.type
_entity_poly.pdbx_seq_one_letter_code
_entity_poly.pdbx_strand_id
1 'polypeptide(L)'
;MITVRKGLRAVAILEAIKGSVSLIVGLGLHALVGENLRQLAESIVSRCHLNPASELPSVFIHAAGNFTGTKITLLAIGALIYSAVRFVEAYGLWRELLWTKWFALISGAIYLPFEIYEIFFHTSILGIGIFLVNVFIVAYMAYSLFRVRSHEGNS
;
A
#
# COMPACT_ATOMS: atom_id res chain seq x y z
N MET A 1 -7.69 28.75 7.21
CA MET A 1 -6.45 27.95 7.39
C MET A 1 -6.65 26.69 8.24
N ILE A 2 -7.28 26.75 9.42
CA ILE A 2 -7.42 25.61 10.35
C ILE A 2 -8.07 24.36 9.72
N THR A 3 -9.15 24.52 8.95
CA THR A 3 -9.87 23.39 8.32
C THR A 3 -9.02 22.67 7.27
N VAL A 4 -8.23 23.41 6.48
CA VAL A 4 -7.34 22.84 5.46
C VAL A 4 -6.20 22.05 6.11
N ARG A 5 -5.62 22.57 7.20
CA ARG A 5 -4.60 21.83 7.98
C ARG A 5 -5.16 20.53 8.55
N LYS A 6 -6.37 20.57 9.14
CA LYS A 6 -7.02 19.38 9.68
C LYS A 6 -7.29 18.33 8.60
N GLY A 7 -7.79 18.73 7.43
CA GLY A 7 -8.02 17.79 6.34
C GLY A 7 -6.73 17.25 5.71
N LEU A 8 -5.66 18.05 5.60
CA LEU A 8 -4.35 17.53 5.15
C LEU A 8 -3.82 16.46 6.10
N ARG A 9 -3.96 16.65 7.41
CA ARG A 9 -3.58 15.63 8.41
C ARG A 9 -4.44 14.38 8.30
N ALA A 10 -5.73 14.51 8.01
CA ALA A 10 -6.59 13.35 7.78
C ALA A 10 -6.12 12.54 6.57
N VAL A 11 -5.82 13.21 5.44
CA VAL A 11 -5.26 12.54 4.25
C VAL A 11 -3.89 11.92 4.58
N ALA A 12 -3.03 12.62 5.31
CA ALA A 12 -1.73 12.09 5.73
C ALA A 12 -1.86 10.79 6.54
N ILE A 13 -2.84 10.70 7.45
CA ILE A 13 -3.13 9.47 8.20
C ILE A 13 -3.58 8.34 7.26
N LEU A 14 -4.49 8.64 6.32
CA LEU A 14 -4.94 7.66 5.33
C LEU A 14 -3.79 7.12 4.48
N GLU A 15 -2.91 8.00 4.00
CA GLU A 15 -1.74 7.61 3.22
C GLU A 15 -0.72 6.81 4.06
N ALA A 16 -0.53 7.16 5.34
CA ALA A 16 0.30 6.38 6.26
C ALA A 16 -0.28 4.98 6.51
N ILE A 17 -1.61 4.84 6.60
CA ILE A 17 -2.28 3.53 6.72
C ILE A 17 -2.02 2.71 5.46
N LYS A 18 -2.22 3.27 4.26
CA LYS A 18 -1.91 2.60 2.98
C LYS A 18 -0.44 2.16 2.93
N GLY A 19 0.48 3.03 3.33
CA GLY A 19 1.91 2.73 3.42
C GLY A 19 2.24 1.60 4.40
N SER A 20 1.55 1.56 5.54
CA SER A 20 1.72 0.51 6.56
C SER A 20 1.17 -0.84 6.09
N VAL A 21 0.00 -0.86 5.43
CA VAL A 21 -0.56 -2.07 4.83
C VAL A 21 0.39 -2.63 3.77
N SER A 22 0.91 -1.78 2.88
CA SER A 22 1.90 -2.20 1.88
C SER A 22 3.19 -2.72 2.51
N LEU A 23 3.65 -2.09 3.61
CA LEU A 23 4.82 -2.56 4.34
C LEU A 23 4.61 -3.96 4.90
N ILE A 24 3.47 -4.20 5.55
CA ILE A 24 3.11 -5.51 6.10
C ILE A 24 3.07 -6.55 4.98
N VAL A 25 2.47 -6.22 3.84
CA VAL A 25 2.44 -7.11 2.66
C VAL A 25 3.86 -7.39 2.17
N GLY A 26 4.70 -6.37 2.00
CA GLY A 26 6.09 -6.54 1.55
C GLY A 26 6.92 -7.41 2.49
N LEU A 27 6.81 -7.20 3.80
CA LEU A 27 7.48 -8.02 4.81
C LEU A 27 6.92 -9.45 4.85
N GLY A 28 5.60 -9.63 4.70
CA GLY A 28 4.97 -10.94 4.61
C GLY A 28 5.43 -11.73 3.38
N LEU A 29 5.49 -11.07 2.21
CA LEU A 29 6.03 -11.67 0.99
C LEU A 29 7.52 -12.02 1.12
N HIS A 30 8.31 -11.15 1.74
CA HIS A 30 9.73 -11.43 1.99
C HIS A 30 9.91 -12.61 2.94
N ALA A 31 9.11 -12.70 4.00
CA ALA A 31 9.13 -13.82 4.93
C ALA A 31 8.82 -15.15 4.22
N LEU A 32 7.83 -15.16 3.31
CA LEU A 32 7.46 -16.34 2.51
C LEU A 32 8.59 -16.83 1.59
N VAL A 33 9.51 -15.95 1.17
CA VAL A 33 10.67 -16.30 0.32
C VAL A 33 11.91 -16.65 1.13
N GLY A 34 12.00 -16.17 2.37
CA GLY A 34 13.17 -16.36 3.21
C GLY A 34 13.39 -17.83 3.60
N GLU A 35 14.62 -18.31 3.41
CA GLU A 35 15.08 -19.62 3.93
C GLU A 35 14.87 -19.79 5.44
N ASN A 36 14.64 -18.69 6.18
CA ASN A 36 14.31 -18.70 7.60
C ASN A 36 13.00 -19.44 7.92
N LEU A 37 12.03 -19.49 7.01
CA LEU A 37 10.81 -20.28 7.21
C LEU A 37 11.12 -21.79 7.14
N ARG A 38 12.11 -22.19 6.34
CA ARG A 38 12.63 -23.55 6.27
C ARG A 38 13.47 -23.90 7.51
N GLN A 39 14.36 -23.01 7.96
CA GLN A 39 15.15 -23.21 9.20
C GLN A 39 14.30 -23.14 10.47
N LEU A 40 13.25 -22.31 10.53
CA LEU A 40 12.29 -22.28 11.64
C LEU A 40 11.38 -23.51 11.63
N ALA A 41 10.92 -23.95 10.45
CA ALA A 41 10.21 -25.22 10.32
C ALA A 41 11.11 -26.39 10.73
N GLU A 42 12.35 -26.45 10.27
CA GLU A 42 13.34 -27.47 10.67
C GLU A 42 13.68 -27.38 12.17
N SER A 43 13.77 -26.19 12.76
CA SER A 43 14.03 -26.00 14.20
C SER A 43 12.83 -26.37 15.08
N ILE A 44 11.60 -26.15 14.61
CA ILE A 44 10.38 -26.54 15.32
C ILE A 44 10.14 -28.05 15.16
N VAL A 45 10.36 -28.61 13.97
CA VAL A 45 10.24 -30.04 13.67
C VAL A 45 11.31 -30.86 14.43
N SER A 46 12.55 -30.38 14.48
CA SER A 46 13.64 -31.03 15.22
C SER A 46 13.45 -30.98 16.74
N ARG A 47 12.84 -29.92 17.28
CA ARG A 47 12.50 -29.83 18.72
C ARG A 47 11.27 -30.65 19.10
N CYS A 48 10.36 -30.89 18.15
CA CYS A 48 9.13 -31.64 18.40
C CYS A 48 9.23 -33.17 18.15
N HIS A 49 10.39 -33.72 17.74
CA HIS A 49 10.54 -35.16 17.42
C HIS A 49 9.39 -35.71 16.53
N LEU A 50 8.90 -34.90 15.60
CA LEU A 50 7.91 -35.35 14.63
C LEU A 50 8.62 -36.27 13.66
N ASN A 51 8.35 -37.57 13.79
CA ASN A 51 8.86 -38.63 12.92
C ASN A 51 8.72 -38.21 11.44
N PRO A 52 9.83 -38.05 10.69
CA PRO A 52 9.84 -37.54 9.33
C PRO A 52 9.43 -38.64 8.33
N ALA A 53 8.20 -39.15 8.44
CA ALA A 53 7.74 -40.29 7.65
C ALA A 53 6.30 -40.17 7.12
N SER A 54 5.62 -39.04 7.23
CA SER A 54 4.36 -38.87 6.50
C SER A 54 4.19 -37.45 5.98
N GLU A 55 4.38 -37.31 4.67
CA GLU A 55 3.50 -36.50 3.82
C GLU A 55 3.17 -35.09 4.37
N LEU A 56 4.17 -34.21 4.45
CA LEU A 56 3.86 -32.79 4.27
C LEU A 56 3.10 -32.69 2.93
N PRO A 57 1.86 -32.19 2.89
CA PRO A 57 1.04 -32.28 1.70
C PRO A 57 1.81 -31.62 0.55
N SER A 58 2.22 -32.43 -0.41
CA SER A 58 3.01 -32.03 -1.59
C SER A 58 2.35 -30.90 -2.38
N VAL A 59 1.06 -30.66 -2.14
CA VAL A 59 0.27 -29.50 -2.60
C VAL A 59 0.81 -28.17 -2.08
N PHE A 60 1.25 -28.06 -0.81
CA PHE A 60 1.84 -26.82 -0.27
C PHE A 60 3.23 -26.54 -0.86
N ILE A 61 4.01 -27.60 -1.12
CA ILE A 61 5.35 -27.48 -1.71
C ILE A 61 5.28 -27.19 -3.22
N HIS A 62 4.35 -27.80 -3.95
CA HIS A 62 4.13 -27.49 -5.37
C HIS A 62 3.47 -26.13 -5.60
N ALA A 63 2.57 -25.70 -4.71
CA ALA A 63 2.00 -24.34 -4.78
C ALA A 63 3.07 -23.26 -4.51
N ALA A 64 4.02 -23.52 -3.59
CA ALA A 64 5.17 -22.65 -3.36
C ALA A 64 6.21 -22.71 -4.50
N GLY A 65 6.39 -23.87 -5.14
CA GLY A 65 7.36 -24.05 -6.24
C GLY A 65 6.98 -23.38 -7.57
N ASN A 66 5.69 -23.19 -7.83
CA ASN A 66 5.22 -22.55 -9.07
C ASN A 66 5.24 -21.01 -9.04
N PHE A 67 5.35 -20.40 -7.86
CA PHE A 67 5.68 -18.97 -7.75
C PHE A 67 7.19 -18.84 -7.62
N THR A 68 7.87 -18.66 -8.76
CA THR A 68 9.32 -18.43 -8.81
C THR A 68 9.73 -17.43 -7.72
N GLY A 69 10.60 -17.81 -6.77
CA GLY A 69 11.00 -16.95 -5.65
C GLY A 69 11.42 -15.54 -6.08
N THR A 70 11.99 -15.41 -7.28
CA THR A 70 12.29 -14.13 -7.94
C THR A 70 11.08 -13.20 -8.08
N LYS A 71 9.90 -13.70 -8.48
CA LYS A 71 8.68 -12.90 -8.64
C LYS A 71 8.17 -12.40 -7.29
N ILE A 72 8.17 -13.26 -6.27
CA ILE A 72 7.73 -12.86 -4.92
C ILE A 72 8.71 -11.85 -4.31
N THR A 73 10.02 -12.03 -4.51
CA THR A 73 11.04 -11.04 -4.11
C THR A 73 10.82 -9.69 -4.79
N LEU A 74 10.56 -9.68 -6.10
CA LEU A 74 10.25 -8.45 -6.84
C LEU A 74 9.00 -7.75 -6.29
N LEU A 75 7.93 -8.51 -5.98
CA LEU A 75 6.72 -7.97 -5.37
C LEU A 75 6.99 -7.40 -3.97
N ALA A 76 7.80 -8.10 -3.15
CA ALA A 76 8.19 -7.62 -1.83
C ALA A 76 8.97 -6.29 -1.90
N ILE A 77 9.96 -6.20 -2.81
CA ILE A 77 10.72 -4.98 -3.06
C ILE A 77 9.80 -3.86 -3.55
N GLY A 78 8.90 -4.15 -4.49
CA GLY A 78 7.91 -3.19 -4.99
C GLY A 78 7.02 -2.64 -3.87
N ALA A 79 6.52 -3.51 -2.99
CA ALA A 79 5.70 -3.13 -1.83
C ALA A 79 6.48 -2.28 -0.81
N LEU A 80 7.78 -2.55 -0.61
CA LEU A 80 8.66 -1.74 0.24
C LEU A 80 8.91 -0.34 -0.35
N ILE A 81 9.22 -0.26 -1.64
CA ILE A 81 9.40 1.02 -2.35
C ILE A 81 8.10 1.83 -2.28
N TYR A 82 6.97 1.22 -2.58
CA TYR A 82 5.67 1.88 -2.53
C TYR A 82 5.34 2.37 -1.12
N SER A 83 5.61 1.57 -0.09
CA SER A 83 5.43 1.97 1.31
C SER A 83 6.29 3.19 1.67
N ALA A 84 7.57 3.19 1.28
CA ALA A 84 8.46 4.33 1.52
C ALA A 84 7.94 5.62 0.87
N VAL A 85 7.50 5.54 -0.39
CA VAL A 85 6.89 6.68 -1.10
C VAL A 85 5.66 7.19 -0.34
N ARG A 86 4.77 6.29 0.12
CA ARG A 86 3.58 6.66 0.89
C ARG A 86 3.90 7.33 2.22
N PHE A 87 4.96 6.90 2.92
CA PHE A 87 5.38 7.56 4.14
C PHE A 87 6.00 8.94 3.89
N VAL A 88 6.77 9.11 2.80
CA VAL A 88 7.28 10.43 2.40
C VAL A 88 6.14 11.39 2.08
N GLU A 89 5.14 10.91 1.33
CA GLU A 89 3.93 11.67 1.00
C GLU A 89 3.14 12.05 2.26
N ALA A 90 2.85 11.09 3.14
CA ALA A 90 2.17 11.32 4.41
C ALA A 90 2.90 12.34 5.29
N TYR A 91 4.22 12.20 5.42
CA TYR A 91 5.06 13.14 6.18
C TYR A 91 5.03 14.55 5.58
N GLY A 92 5.11 14.67 4.25
CA GLY A 92 5.05 15.96 3.59
C GLY A 92 3.69 16.63 3.71
N LEU A 93 2.59 15.87 3.60
CA LEU A 93 1.23 16.38 3.83
C LEU A 93 1.05 16.82 5.29
N TRP A 94 1.60 16.09 6.25
CA TRP A 94 1.59 16.45 7.66
C TRP A 94 2.35 17.76 7.93
N ARG A 95 3.44 18.00 7.19
CA ARG A 95 4.21 19.25 7.20
C ARG A 95 3.70 20.32 6.23
N GLU A 96 2.60 20.05 5.54
CA GLU A 96 1.94 20.96 4.59
C GLU A 96 2.81 21.37 3.39
N LEU A 97 3.78 20.55 2.99
CA LEU A 97 4.69 20.82 1.88
C LEU A 97 3.93 20.87 0.53
N LEU A 98 4.12 21.95 -0.23
CA LEU A 98 3.35 22.20 -1.46
C LEU A 98 3.54 21.10 -2.52
N TRP A 99 4.78 20.63 -2.73
CA TRP A 99 5.07 19.55 -3.68
C TRP A 99 4.33 18.26 -3.33
N THR A 100 4.20 17.92 -2.04
CA THR A 100 3.47 16.71 -1.64
C THR A 100 1.96 16.81 -1.84
N LYS A 101 1.40 18.03 -1.88
CA LYS A 101 -0.02 18.22 -2.23
C LYS A 101 -0.27 17.92 -3.71
N TRP A 102 0.63 18.37 -4.58
CA TRP A 102 0.60 18.04 -6.01
C TRP A 102 0.83 16.56 -6.24
N PHE A 103 1.79 15.97 -5.52
CA PHE A 103 2.07 14.54 -5.60
C PHE A 103 0.83 13.72 -5.24
N ALA A 104 0.14 14.04 -4.12
CA ALA A 104 -1.08 13.35 -3.69
C ALA A 104 -2.27 13.52 -4.63
N LEU A 105 -2.37 14.69 -5.26
CA LEU A 105 -3.39 14.91 -6.29
C LEU A 105 -3.15 14.01 -7.51
N ILE A 106 -1.92 13.99 -8.02
CA ILE A 106 -1.57 13.22 -9.21
C ILE A 106 -1.64 11.72 -8.92
N SER A 107 -1.07 11.28 -7.80
CA SER A 107 -1.08 9.88 -7.39
C SER A 107 -2.51 9.37 -7.24
N GLY A 108 -3.39 10.12 -6.57
CA GLY A 108 -4.82 9.80 -6.44
C GLY A 108 -5.55 9.77 -7.79
N ALA A 109 -5.28 10.74 -8.68
CA ALA A 109 -5.96 10.83 -9.97
C ALA A 109 -5.63 9.66 -10.90
N ILE A 110 -4.44 9.06 -10.79
CA ILE A 110 -4.02 7.89 -11.58
C ILE A 110 -4.87 6.65 -11.24
N TYR A 111 -5.43 6.54 -10.03
CA TYR A 111 -6.28 5.41 -9.66
C TYR A 111 -7.69 5.48 -10.28
N LEU A 112 -8.21 6.68 -10.54
CA LEU A 112 -9.60 6.86 -10.99
C LEU A 112 -9.93 6.14 -12.31
N PRO A 113 -9.12 6.22 -13.39
CA PRO A 113 -9.43 5.49 -14.63
C PRO A 113 -9.46 3.97 -14.44
N PHE A 114 -8.56 3.44 -13.60
CA PHE A 114 -8.49 2.01 -13.28
C PHE A 114 -9.72 1.56 -12.48
N GLU A 115 -10.10 2.33 -11.47
CA GLU A 115 -11.26 2.02 -10.62
C GLU A 115 -12.57 2.13 -11.41
N ILE A 116 -12.69 3.11 -12.31
CA ILE A 116 -13.84 3.23 -13.22
C ILE A 116 -13.94 2.00 -14.13
N TYR A 117 -12.81 1.59 -14.72
CA TYR A 117 -12.76 0.37 -15.52
C TYR A 117 -13.20 -0.85 -14.70
N GLU A 118 -12.65 -1.02 -13.50
CA GLU A 118 -13.02 -2.12 -12.62
C GLU A 118 -14.52 -2.12 -12.28
N ILE A 119 -15.13 -0.97 -11.98
CA ILE A 119 -16.57 -0.87 -11.68
C ILE A 119 -17.42 -1.31 -12.88
N PHE A 120 -17.02 -0.97 -14.10
CA PHE A 120 -17.74 -1.34 -15.32
C PHE A 120 -17.70 -2.84 -15.62
N PHE A 121 -16.57 -3.51 -15.35
CA PHE A 121 -16.39 -4.92 -15.67
C PHE A 121 -16.67 -5.86 -14.49
N HIS A 122 -16.42 -5.40 -13.26
CA HIS A 122 -16.50 -6.16 -12.01
C HIS A 122 -17.05 -5.29 -10.88
N THR A 123 -18.37 -5.25 -10.75
CA THR A 123 -19.00 -4.48 -9.67
C THR A 123 -18.80 -5.17 -8.31
N SER A 124 -17.89 -4.62 -7.50
CA SER A 124 -17.66 -5.00 -6.11
C SER A 124 -17.99 -3.84 -5.16
N ILE A 125 -18.69 -4.13 -4.06
CA ILE A 125 -19.01 -3.13 -3.02
C ILE A 125 -17.73 -2.50 -2.46
N LEU A 126 -16.67 -3.30 -2.29
CA LEU A 126 -15.37 -2.82 -1.83
C LEU A 126 -14.72 -1.89 -2.87
N GLY A 127 -14.78 -2.25 -4.15
CA GLY A 127 -14.24 -1.43 -5.24
C GLY A 127 -14.92 -0.06 -5.33
N ILE A 128 -16.25 -0.02 -5.21
CA ILE A 128 -17.02 1.23 -5.16
C ILE A 128 -16.60 2.09 -3.95
N GLY A 129 -16.43 1.47 -2.78
CA GLY A 129 -15.97 2.18 -1.58
C GLY A 129 -14.59 2.80 -1.75
N ILE A 130 -13.64 2.05 -2.31
CA ILE A 130 -12.28 2.53 -2.59
C ILE A 130 -12.30 3.69 -3.60
N PHE A 131 -13.10 3.55 -4.66
CA PHE A 131 -13.29 4.60 -5.67
C PHE A 131 -13.79 5.91 -5.05
N LEU A 132 -14.85 5.85 -4.24
CA LEU A 132 -15.41 7.05 -3.60
C LEU A 132 -14.38 7.73 -2.68
N VAL A 133 -13.58 6.96 -1.95
CA VAL A 133 -12.51 7.51 -1.11
C VAL A 133 -11.45 8.21 -1.96
N ASN A 134 -11.00 7.61 -3.07
CA ASN A 134 -10.01 8.24 -3.94
C ASN A 134 -10.56 9.50 -4.62
N VAL A 135 -11.79 9.49 -5.11
CA VAL A 135 -12.46 10.68 -5.65
C VAL A 135 -12.50 11.80 -4.61
N PHE A 136 -12.88 11.48 -3.37
CA PHE A 136 -12.91 12.46 -2.29
C PHE A 136 -11.53 13.04 -1.99
N ILE A 137 -10.49 12.20 -1.90
CA ILE A 137 -9.11 12.65 -1.67
C ILE A 137 -8.66 13.57 -2.80
N VAL A 138 -8.83 13.17 -4.06
CA VAL A 138 -8.44 13.96 -5.24
C VAL A 138 -9.15 15.32 -5.24
N ALA A 139 -10.46 15.35 -5.03
CA ALA A 139 -11.24 16.59 -4.96
C ALA A 139 -10.77 17.49 -3.82
N TYR A 140 -10.51 16.91 -2.64
CA TYR A 140 -10.00 17.66 -1.50
C TYR A 140 -8.60 18.24 -1.74
N MET A 141 -7.69 17.46 -2.35
CA MET A 141 -6.34 17.91 -2.68
C MET A 141 -6.38 19.05 -3.69
N ALA A 142 -7.21 18.96 -4.73
CA ALA A 142 -7.43 20.01 -5.71
C ALA A 142 -7.94 21.30 -5.04
N TYR A 143 -8.99 21.19 -4.21
CA TYR A 143 -9.51 22.32 -3.44
C TYR A 143 -8.44 22.97 -2.55
N SER A 144 -7.62 22.16 -1.87
CA SER A 144 -6.55 22.65 -1.00
C SER A 144 -5.50 23.45 -1.77
N LEU A 145 -5.21 23.07 -3.02
CA LEU A 145 -4.26 23.74 -3.91
C LEU A 145 -4.82 25.08 -4.43
N PHE A 146 -6.07 25.10 -4.90
CA PHE A 146 -6.70 26.33 -5.39
C PHE A 146 -6.82 27.41 -4.31
N ARG A 147 -7.09 27.01 -3.06
CA ARG A 147 -7.19 27.95 -1.93
C ARG A 147 -5.86 28.57 -1.51
N VAL A 148 -4.74 27.89 -1.76
CA VAL A 148 -3.39 28.44 -1.51
C VAL A 148 -3.05 29.49 -2.57
N ARG A 149 -3.31 29.21 -3.85
CA ARG A 149 -3.06 30.16 -4.97
C ARG A 149 -3.82 31.48 -4.83
N SER A 150 -5.06 31.44 -4.36
CA SER A 150 -5.86 32.67 -4.17
C SER A 150 -5.29 33.64 -3.12
N HIS A 151 -4.41 33.17 -2.23
CA HIS A 151 -3.76 34.04 -1.24
C HIS A 151 -2.45 34.65 -1.75
N GLU A 152 -1.72 33.96 -2.64
CA GLU A 152 -0.48 34.49 -3.23
C GLU A 152 -0.73 35.46 -4.40
N GLY A 153 -1.87 35.37 -5.09
CA GLY A 153 -2.22 36.28 -6.19
C GLY A 153 -2.79 37.63 -5.79
N ASN A 154 -2.95 37.90 -4.48
CA ASN A 154 -3.58 39.13 -3.96
C ASN A 154 -2.63 39.90 -3.01
N SER A 155 -1.32 39.71 -3.16
CA SER A 155 -0.25 40.38 -2.41
C SER A 155 0.68 41.12 -3.37
#